data_AF-A0AAE9PT25-F1
#
_entry.id   AF-A0AAE9PT25-F1
#
_cell.length_a   1.000
_cell.length_b   1.000
_cell.length_c   1.000
_cell.angle_alpha   90.00
_cell.angle_beta   90.00
_cell.angle_gamma   90.00
#
_symmetry.space_group_name_H-M   'P 1'
#
loop_
_entity.id
_entity.type
_entity.pdbx_description
1 polymer ?
#
loop_
_entity_poly.entity_id
_entity_poly.type
_entity_poly.pdbx_seq_one_letter_code
_entity_poly.pdbx_strand_id
1 'polypeptide(L)'
;MEKIEVRVEYLMTGEHEVYRPAQEDIDKVVGNVGRYIDEMKSCLDDDYYNRPKPESFFTPMPSRRACGGCNFREVCKYRAV
;
A
#
# COMPACT_ATOMS: atom_id res chain seq x y z
N MET A 1 21.24 0.79 21.29
CA MET A 1 20.34 0.55 20.15
C MET A 1 20.93 -0.56 19.31
N GLU A 2 20.14 -1.60 19.08
CA GLU A 2 20.50 -2.70 18.20
C GLU A 2 20.72 -2.17 16.78
N LYS A 3 21.78 -2.64 16.13
CA LYS A 3 22.13 -2.26 14.75
C LYS A 3 21.23 -3.04 13.80
N ILE A 4 19.98 -2.59 13.63
CA ILE A 4 19.05 -3.22 12.70
C ILE A 4 19.56 -2.96 11.27
N GLU A 5 19.79 -4.03 10.53
CA GLU A 5 20.15 -4.01 9.12
C GLU A 5 19.04 -4.69 8.33
N VAL A 6 18.56 -4.02 7.29
CA VAL A 6 17.50 -4.51 6.40
C VAL A 6 18.13 -4.80 5.05
N ARG A 7 17.92 -6.01 4.53
CA ARG A 7 18.41 -6.42 3.22
C ARG A 7 17.24 -6.64 2.28
N VAL A 8 17.25 -5.94 1.15
CA VAL A 8 16.30 -6.16 0.04
C VAL A 8 17.00 -7.03 -0.98
N GLU A 9 16.52 -8.26 -1.15
CA GLU A 9 17.09 -9.24 -2.08
C GLU A 9 16.24 -9.35 -3.35
N TYR A 10 16.88 -9.13 -4.50
CA TYR A 10 16.26 -9.25 -5.82
C TYR A 10 16.50 -10.67 -6.34
N LEU A 11 15.58 -11.58 -6.04
CA LEU A 11 15.74 -13.02 -6.30
C LEU A 11 16.06 -13.36 -7.77
N MET A 12 15.56 -12.55 -8.71
CA MET A 12 15.77 -12.77 -10.14
C MET A 12 17.19 -12.45 -10.63
N THR A 13 17.87 -11.47 -10.00
CA THR A 13 19.23 -11.05 -10.37
C THR A 13 20.28 -11.56 -9.38
N GLY A 14 19.87 -11.99 -8.18
CA GLY A 14 20.75 -12.32 -7.07
C GLY A 14 21.36 -11.07 -6.40
N GLU A 15 21.00 -9.88 -6.87
CA GLU A 15 21.46 -8.62 -6.29
C GLU A 15 20.79 -8.34 -4.95
N HIS A 16 21.43 -7.54 -4.12
CA HIS A 16 20.82 -7.07 -2.89
C HIS A 16 21.24 -5.65 -2.56
N GLU A 17 20.35 -4.97 -1.84
CA GLU A 17 20.61 -3.67 -1.26
C GLU A 17 20.53 -3.76 0.26
N VAL A 18 21.41 -3.01 0.93
CA VAL A 18 21.49 -2.98 2.40
C VAL A 18 21.08 -1.60 2.88
N TYR A 19 20.08 -1.57 3.76
CA TYR A 19 19.53 -0.38 4.38
C TYR A 19 19.74 -0.43 5.89
N ARG A 20 20.16 0.69 6.47
CA ARG A 20 20.28 0.87 7.92
C ARG A 20 19.31 1.98 8.32
N PRO A 21 18.05 1.64 8.66
CA PRO A 21 17.04 2.66 8.94
C PRO A 21 17.43 3.47 10.18
N ALA A 22 17.17 4.76 10.14
CA ALA A 22 17.23 5.59 11.33
C ALA A 22 15.98 5.34 12.19
N GLN A 23 16.01 5.76 13.46
CA GLN A 23 14.85 5.59 14.34
C GLN A 23 13.62 6.32 13.78
N GLU A 24 13.83 7.49 13.15
CA GLU A 24 12.75 8.26 12.53
C GLU A 24 12.09 7.50 11.37
N ASP A 25 12.82 6.64 10.67
CA ASP A 25 12.26 5.81 9.59
C ASP A 25 11.37 4.70 10.17
N ILE A 26 11.81 4.09 11.27
CA ILE A 26 11.03 3.08 12.01
C ILE A 26 9.75 3.72 12.54
N ASP A 27 9.86 4.88 13.20
CA ASP A 27 8.72 5.59 13.79
C ASP A 27 7.70 6.01 12.74
N LYS A 28 8.15 6.44 11.55
CA LYS A 28 7.27 6.73 10.41
C LYS A 28 6.51 5.49 9.96
N VAL A 29 7.17 4.34 9.86
CA VAL A 29 6.49 3.09 9.47
C VAL A 29 5.46 2.72 10.53
N VAL A 30 5.83 2.72 11.81
CA VAL A 30 4.92 2.42 12.93
C VAL A 30 3.71 3.36 12.93
N GLY A 31 3.93 4.67 12.77
CA GLY A 31 2.85 5.65 12.70
C GLY A 31 1.92 5.46 11.51
N ASN A 32 2.46 5.02 10.36
CA ASN A 32 1.66 4.77 9.17
C ASN A 32 0.83 3.48 9.25
N VAL A 33 1.31 2.44 9.93
CA VAL A 33 0.61 1.14 10.03
C VAL A 33 -0.79 1.31 10.61
N GLY A 34 -0.93 2.07 11.70
CA GLY A 34 -2.25 2.34 12.30
C GLY A 34 -3.20 3.02 11.32
N ARG A 35 -2.74 4.09 10.66
CA ARG A 35 -3.52 4.80 9.65
C ARG A 35 -3.97 3.89 8.50
N TYR A 36 -3.09 3.02 7.98
CA TYR A 36 -3.45 2.10 6.91
C TYR A 36 -4.49 1.07 7.35
N ILE A 37 -4.40 0.58 8.58
CA ILE A 37 -5.41 -0.33 9.15
C ILE A 37 -6.76 0.37 9.24
N ASP A 38 -6.79 1.61 9.71
CA ASP A 38 -8.03 2.38 9.83
C ASP A 38 -8.62 2.70 8.46
N GLU A 39 -7.79 3.04 7.47
CA GLU A 39 -8.20 3.20 6.07
C GLU A 39 -8.82 1.92 5.50
N MET A 40 -8.19 0.75 5.71
CA MET A 40 -8.75 -0.53 5.28
C MET A 40 -10.09 -0.84 5.96
N LYS A 41 -10.21 -0.61 7.28
CA LYS A 41 -11.47 -0.79 8.02
C LYS A 41 -12.56 0.16 7.53
N SER A 42 -12.20 1.38 7.13
CA SER A 42 -13.16 2.36 6.62
C SER A 42 -13.85 1.94 5.32
N CYS A 43 -13.27 0.97 4.60
CA CYS A 43 -13.83 0.37 3.38
C CYS A 43 -14.86 -0.73 3.66
N LEU A 44 -15.04 -1.13 4.92
CA LEU A 44 -15.97 -2.20 5.32
C LEU A 44 -17.33 -1.62 5.76
N ASP A 45 -18.39 -2.32 5.38
CA ASP A 45 -19.76 -2.10 5.87
C ASP A 45 -20.04 -2.95 7.11
N ASP A 46 -19.41 -4.12 7.18
CA ASP A 46 -19.47 -5.07 8.29
C ASP A 46 -18.07 -5.62 8.55
N ASP A 47 -17.50 -5.27 9.70
CA ASP A 47 -16.15 -5.66 10.09
C ASP A 47 -16.06 -7.12 10.56
N TYR A 48 -17.11 -7.64 11.20
CA TYR A 48 -17.19 -9.01 11.69
C TYR A 48 -17.15 -10.02 10.54
N TYR A 49 -17.87 -9.76 9.44
CA TYR A 49 -17.89 -10.62 8.25
C TYR A 49 -16.95 -10.15 7.13
N ASN A 50 -16.18 -9.07 7.34
CA ASN A 50 -15.29 -8.46 6.33
C ASN A 50 -16.03 -8.13 5.01
N ARG A 51 -17.25 -7.58 5.11
CA ARG A 51 -18.03 -7.19 3.93
C ARG A 51 -17.64 -5.78 3.50
N PRO A 52 -17.29 -5.57 2.22
CA PRO A 52 -16.98 -4.24 1.72
C PRO A 52 -18.24 -3.38 1.65
N LYS A 53 -18.04 -2.07 1.69
CA LYS A 53 -19.06 -1.09 1.31
C LYS A 53 -19.53 -1.30 -0.13
N PRO A 54 -20.74 -0.81 -0.49
CA PRO A 54 -21.21 -0.87 -1.87
C PRO A 54 -20.29 -0.10 -2.82
N GLU A 55 -20.27 -0.49 -4.10
CA GLU A 55 -19.43 0.15 -5.13
C GLU A 55 -19.61 1.67 -5.18
N SER A 56 -20.84 2.14 -4.97
CA SER A 56 -21.19 3.58 -4.96
C SER A 56 -20.49 4.40 -3.87
N PHE A 57 -19.95 3.76 -2.83
CA PHE A 57 -19.15 4.42 -1.81
C PHE A 57 -17.76 4.83 -2.33
N PHE A 58 -17.20 4.06 -3.26
CA PHE A 58 -15.85 4.26 -3.75
C PHE A 58 -15.83 5.27 -4.90
N THR A 59 -15.23 6.43 -4.65
CA THR A 59 -15.04 7.45 -5.68
C THR A 59 -13.79 7.13 -6.51
N PRO A 60 -13.90 6.89 -7.83
CA PRO A 60 -12.73 6.69 -8.68
C PRO A 60 -11.85 7.94 -8.69
N MET A 61 -10.54 7.77 -8.44
CA MET A 61 -9.55 8.87 -8.49
C MET A 61 -8.49 8.60 -9.56
N PRO A 62 -8.84 8.71 -10.85
CA PRO A 62 -7.90 8.39 -11.91
C PRO A 62 -6.78 9.43 -12.02
N SER A 63 -5.55 8.96 -12.21
CA SER A 63 -4.39 9.81 -12.50
C SER A 63 -3.42 9.07 -13.40
N ARG A 64 -2.69 9.77 -14.27
CA ARG A 64 -1.70 9.13 -15.16
C ARG A 64 -0.67 8.32 -14.39
N ARG A 65 -0.22 8.82 -13.23
CA ARG A 65 0.74 8.14 -12.35
C ARG A 65 0.17 6.84 -11.77
N ALA A 66 -1.03 6.88 -11.19
CA ALA A 66 -1.61 5.69 -10.56
C ALA A 66 -2.14 4.69 -11.59
N CYS A 67 -2.79 5.16 -12.65
CA CYS A 67 -3.38 4.31 -13.69
C CYS A 67 -2.32 3.60 -14.55
N GLY A 68 -1.14 4.20 -14.73
CA GLY A 68 -0.07 3.63 -15.56
C GLY A 68 0.44 2.26 -15.07
N GLY A 69 0.48 2.06 -13.75
CA GLY A 69 0.91 0.81 -13.10
C GLY A 69 -0.21 0.04 -12.41
N CYS A 70 -1.48 0.41 -12.61
CA CYS A 70 -2.60 -0.22 -11.93
C CYS A 70 -2.93 -1.60 -12.53
N ASN A 71 -2.97 -2.63 -11.68
CA ASN A 71 -3.33 -4.00 -12.08
C ASN A 71 -4.76 -4.13 -12.65
N PHE A 72 -5.64 -3.17 -12.37
CA PHE A 72 -7.04 -3.18 -12.84
C PHE A 72 -7.26 -2.35 -14.10
N ARG A 73 -6.18 -1.88 -14.75
CA ARG A 73 -6.24 -0.98 -15.91
C ARG A 73 -7.11 -1.51 -17.05
N GLU A 74 -7.13 -2.81 -17.27
CA GLU A 74 -7.85 -3.43 -18.38
C GLU A 74 -9.37 -3.41 -18.20
N VAL A 75 -9.83 -3.41 -16.95
CA VAL A 75 -11.26 -3.48 -16.60
C VAL A 75 -11.80 -2.14 -16.04
N CYS A 76 -10.92 -1.20 -15.71
CA CYS A 76 -11.32 0.09 -15.16
C CYS A 76 -11.81 1.07 -16.23
N LYS A 77 -13.12 1.35 -16.22
CA LYS A 77 -13.78 2.34 -17.10
C LYS A 77 -13.37 3.80 -16.86
N TYR A 78 -12.73 4.10 -15.72
CA TYR A 78 -12.36 5.47 -15.33
C TYR A 78 -10.89 5.80 -15.57
N ARG A 79 -10.09 4.87 -16.11
CA ARG A 79 -8.64 5.03 -16.20
C ARG A 79 -8.23 6.31 -16.94
N ALA A 80 -7.25 7.02 -16.39
CA ALA A 80 -6.56 8.08 -17.12
C ALA A 80 -5.57 7.44 -18.10
N VAL A 81 -5.65 7.83 -19.37
CA VAL A 81 -4.73 7.40 -20.44
C VAL A 81 -3.66 8.47 -20.68
#